data_AF-A0A7W5XLL7-F1
#
_entry.id   AF-A0A7W5XLL7-F1
#
_cell.length_a   1.000
_cell.length_b   1.000
_cell.length_c   1.000
_cell.angle_alpha   90.00
_cell.angle_beta   90.00
_cell.angle_gamma   90.00
#
_symmetry.space_group_name_H-M   'P 1'
#
loop_
_entity.id
_entity.type
_entity.pdbx_description
1 polymer ?
#
loop_
_entity_poly.entity_id
_entity_poly.type
_entity_poly.pdbx_seq_one_letter_code
_entity_poly.pdbx_strand_id
1 'polypeptide(L)' 'MALKRTTVMVDEADLHTVKMAAKQQGRSESELIREAFHLVALKSQRWDGQWDIPTVDFGYEVTDAEVNRVVRHRIGSE' A
#
# COMPACT_ATOMS: atom_id res chain seq x y z
N MET A 1 -10.01 -15.96 15.64
CA MET A 1 -8.64 -16.27 15.17
C MET A 1 -7.70 -16.30 16.36
N ALA A 2 -6.80 -17.28 16.43
CA ALA A 2 -5.80 -17.34 17.52
C ALA A 2 -4.68 -16.32 17.26
N LEU A 3 -4.49 -15.39 18.19
CA LEU A 3 -3.36 -14.45 18.15
C LEU A 3 -2.06 -15.23 18.44
N LYS A 4 -1.03 -15.04 17.61
CA LYS A 4 0.32 -15.57 17.85
C LYS A 4 1.21 -14.47 18.42
N ARG A 5 2.04 -14.81 19.41
CA ARG A 5 3.03 -13.89 19.97
C ARG A 5 4.27 -13.86 19.07
N THR A 6 4.72 -12.65 18.74
CA THR A 6 5.96 -12.36 18.03
C THR A 6 6.68 -11.24 18.77
N THR A 7 7.99 -11.36 18.94
CA THR A 7 8.84 -10.32 19.54
C THR A 7 9.73 -9.74 18.46
N VAL A 8 9.79 -8.40 18.35
CA VAL A 8 10.59 -7.68 17.35
C VAL A 8 11.32 -6.53 18.05
N MET A 9 12.55 -6.27 17.64
CA MET A 9 13.31 -5.10 18.08
C MET A 9 12.96 -3.92 17.18
N VAL A 10 12.71 -2.75 17.78
CA VAL A 10 12.36 -1.51 17.08
C VAL A 10 13.25 -0.38 17.56
N ASP A 11 13.34 0.69 16.77
CA ASP A 11 14.00 1.92 17.19
C ASP A 11 13.26 2.56 18.37
N GLU A 12 14.02 3.16 19.30
CA GLU A 12 13.46 3.80 20.50
C GLU A 12 12.62 5.03 20.16
N ALA A 13 13.02 5.82 19.15
CA ALA A 13 12.29 7.01 18.73
C ALA A 13 10.95 6.64 18.06
N ASP A 14 10.94 5.57 17.27
CA ASP A 14 9.71 5.04 16.68
C ASP A 14 8.78 4.50 17.75
N LEU A 15 9.31 3.72 18.71
CA LEU A 15 8.53 3.22 19.84
C LEU A 15 7.91 4.38 20.62
N HIS A 16 8.70 5.41 20.95
CA HIS A 16 8.21 6.60 21.66
C HIS A 16 7.05 7.27 20.91
N THR A 17 7.18 7.42 19.58
CA THR A 17 6.15 8.00 18.73
C THR A 17 4.84 7.19 18.78
N VAL A 18 4.93 5.87 18.69
CA VAL A 18 3.77 4.97 18.79
C VAL A 18 3.09 5.08 20.16
N LYS A 19 3.86 5.18 21.25
CA LYS A 19 3.31 5.35 22.60
C LYS A 19 2.52 6.65 22.74
N MET A 20 3.04 7.73 22.20
CA MET A 20 2.36 9.02 22.22
C MET A 20 1.07 8.99 21.40
N ALA A 21 1.10 8.36 20.22
CA ALA A 21 -0.10 8.16 19.40
C ALA A 21 -1.16 7.31 20.10
N ALA A 22 -0.77 6.18 20.72
CA ALA A 22 -1.67 5.33 21.49
C ALA A 22 -2.37 6.09 22.61
N LYS A 23 -1.61 6.90 23.37
CA LYS A 23 -2.14 7.75 24.43
C LYS A 23 -3.13 8.80 23.91
N GLN A 24 -2.81 9.45 22.79
CA GLN A 24 -3.70 10.44 22.17
C GLN A 24 -5.00 9.82 21.65
N GLN A 25 -4.92 8.59 21.14
CA GLN A 25 -6.07 7.86 20.58
C GLN A 25 -6.87 7.08 21.64
N GLY A 26 -6.40 6.99 22.89
CA GLY A 26 -7.01 6.17 23.94
C GLY A 26 -6.94 4.66 23.64
N ARG A 27 -5.97 4.23 22.83
CA ARG A 27 -5.78 2.84 22.38
C ARG A 27 -4.56 2.22 23.06
N SER A 28 -4.47 0.90 23.04
CA SER A 28 -3.27 0.21 23.52
C SER A 28 -2.15 0.25 22.46
N GLU A 29 -0.89 0.32 22.91
CA GLU A 29 0.28 0.23 22.03
C GLU A 29 0.24 -1.03 21.16
N SER A 30 -0.18 -2.16 21.76
CA SER A 30 -0.30 -3.43 21.08
C SER A 30 -1.34 -3.43 19.96
N GLU A 31 -2.38 -2.60 20.03
CA GLU A 31 -3.36 -2.47 18.93
C GLU A 31 -2.73 -1.78 17.72
N LEU A 32 -1.98 -0.69 17.94
CA LEU A 32 -1.28 0.01 16.86
C LEU A 32 -0.21 -0.88 16.23
N ILE A 33 0.52 -1.65 17.03
CA ILE A 33 1.54 -2.59 16.51
C ILE A 33 0.88 -3.71 15.69
N ARG A 34 -0.27 -4.24 16.11
CA ARG A 34 -1.02 -5.24 15.33
C ARG A 34 -1.53 -4.66 14.01
N GLU A 35 -2.03 -3.42 14.04
CA GLU A 35 -2.47 -2.71 12.84
C GLU A 35 -1.31 -2.48 11.86
N ALA A 36 -0.15 -2.04 12.35
CA ALA A 36 1.05 -1.90 11.54
C ALA A 36 1.47 -3.23 10.89
N PHE A 37 1.45 -4.34 11.65
CA PHE A 37 1.71 -5.67 11.11
C PHE A 37 0.72 -6.06 10.01
N HIS A 38 -0.56 -5.73 10.19
CA HIS A 38 -1.57 -6.00 9.18
C HIS A 38 -1.34 -5.19 7.89
N LEU A 39 -1.00 -3.90 8.03
CA LEU A 39 -0.67 -3.04 6.89
C LEU A 39 0.57 -3.54 6.13
N VAL A 40 1.59 -4.00 6.86
CA VAL A 40 2.76 -4.63 6.23
C VAL A 40 2.35 -5.89 5.48
N ALA A 41 1.56 -6.79 6.08
CA ALA A 41 1.10 -8.00 5.42
C ALA A 41 0.31 -7.70 4.13
N LEU A 42 -0.60 -6.72 4.16
CA LEU A 42 -1.36 -6.28 2.99
C LEU A 42 -0.44 -5.71 1.90
N LYS A 43 0.55 -4.88 2.27
CA LYS A 43 1.53 -4.34 1.32
C LYS A 43 2.44 -5.42 0.73
N SER A 44 2.72 -6.46 1.51
CA SER A 44 3.55 -7.60 1.10
C SER A 44 2.79 -8.62 0.27
N GLN A 45 1.46 -8.58 0.21
CA GLN A 45 0.69 -9.29 -0.80
C GLN A 45 0.93 -8.64 -2.17
N ARG A 46 2.09 -8.98 -2.75
CA ARG A 46 2.30 -8.80 -4.19
C ARG A 46 1.26 -9.63 -4.93
N TRP A 47 0.81 -9.11 -6.06
CA TRP A 47 0.05 -9.92 -7.02
C TRP A 47 1.07 -10.78 -7.74
N ASP A 48 1.44 -11.89 -7.11
CA ASP A 48 2.28 -12.93 -7.68
C ASP A 48 1.45 -13.79 -8.63
N GLY A 49 1.29 -13.27 -9.85
CA GLY A 49 0.61 -13.97 -10.92
C GLY A 49 0.75 -13.20 -12.23
N GLN A 50 0.87 -13.92 -13.34
CA GLN A 50 0.60 -13.36 -14.65
C GLN A 50 -0.87 -12.95 -14.64
N TRP A 51 -1.13 -11.65 -14.77
CA TRP A 51 -2.49 -11.15 -14.67
C TRP A 51 -3.29 -11.70 -15.85
N ASP A 52 -4.44 -12.31 -15.56
CA ASP A 52 -5.40 -12.77 -16.58
C ASP A 52 -6.21 -11.57 -17.12
N ILE A 53 -5.51 -10.50 -17.49
CA ILE A 53 -6.12 -9.36 -18.19
C ILE A 53 -6.01 -9.67 -19.68
N PRO A 54 -7.12 -9.60 -20.43
CA PRO A 54 -7.05 -9.73 -21.88
C PRO A 54 -6.18 -8.62 -22.47
N THR A 55 -5.17 -9.01 -23.25
CA THR A 55 -4.42 -8.07 -24.07
C THR A 55 -5.33 -7.57 -25.19
N VAL A 56 -5.56 -6.26 -25.24
CA VAL A 56 -6.33 -5.63 -26.32
C VAL A 56 -5.37 -5.34 -27.47
N ASP A 57 -5.65 -5.91 -28.64
CA ASP A 57 -5.00 -5.53 -29.88
C ASP A 57 -5.76 -4.36 -30.51
N PHE A 58 -5.08 -3.23 -30.68
CA PHE A 58 -5.66 -2.03 -31.29
C PHE A 58 -5.53 -2.03 -32.82
N GLY A 59 -4.86 -3.02 -33.41
CA GLY A 59 -4.63 -3.12 -34.85
C GLY A 59 -3.56 -2.15 -35.38
N TYR A 60 -2.91 -1.39 -34.48
CA TYR A 60 -1.78 -0.51 -34.76
C TYR A 60 -0.91 -0.35 -33.51
N GLU A 61 0.32 0.12 -33.70
CA GLU A 61 1.25 0.39 -32.59
C GLU A 61 0.80 1.64 -31.81
N VAL A 62 0.47 1.45 -30.54
CA VAL A 62 0.13 2.54 -29.62
C VAL A 62 1.42 3.14 -29.07
N THR A 63 1.66 4.42 -29.34
CA THR A 63 2.88 5.11 -28.91
C THR A 63 2.68 5.88 -27.59
N ASP A 64 3.76 6.06 -26.82
CA ASP A 64 3.74 6.85 -25.57
C ASP A 64 3.24 8.29 -25.80
N ALA A 65 3.57 8.88 -26.94
CA ALA A 65 3.15 10.24 -27.31
C ALA A 65 1.63 10.32 -27.49
N GLU A 66 1.02 9.29 -28.11
CA GLU A 66 -0.42 9.20 -28.29
C GLU A 66 -1.15 9.05 -26.96
N VAL A 67 -0.68 8.13 -26.10
CA VAL A 67 -1.26 7.90 -24.76
C VAL A 67 -1.24 9.19 -23.96
N ASN A 68 -0.09 9.86 -23.89
CA ASN A 68 0.06 11.11 -23.15
C ASN A 68 -0.86 12.22 -23.68
N ARG A 69 -0.99 12.36 -25.00
CA ARG A 69 -1.88 13.34 -25.63
C ARG A 69 -3.34 13.08 -25.25
N VAL A 70 -3.81 11.83 -25.38
CA VAL A 70 -5.20 11.46 -25.10
C VAL A 70 -5.54 11.64 -23.62
N VAL A 71 -4.63 11.23 -22.73
CA VAL A 71 -4.81 11.39 -21.28
C VAL A 71 -4.92 12.87 -20.93
N ARG A 72 -3.99 13.72 -21.38
CA ARG A 72 -4.02 15.17 -21.12
C ARG A 72 -5.28 15.85 -21.62
N HIS A 73 -5.70 15.51 -22.84
CA HIS A 73 -6.96 15.99 -23.42
C HIS A 73 -8.18 15.57 -22.58
N ARG A 74 -8.21 14.34 -22.05
CA ARG A 74 -9.31 13.83 -21.21
C ARG A 74 -9.34 14.43 -19.80
N ILE A 75 -8.19 14.72 -19.21
CA ILE A 75 -8.09 15.27 -17.84
C ILE A 75 -8.16 16.81 -17.80
N GLY A 76 -8.35 17.48 -18.95
CA GLY A 76 -8.51 18.94 -19.02
C GLY A 76 -7.25 19.71 -18.65
N SER A 77 -6.07 19.13 -18.85
CA SER A 77 -4.79 19.83 -18.69
C SER A 77 -4.28 20.20 -20.08
N GLU A 78 -4.51 21.46 -20.49
CA GLU A 78 -3.82 22.06 -21.65
C GLU A 78 -2.30 22.10 -21.43
#